data_AF-A0A6L7CT98-F1
#
_entry.id   AF-A0A6L7CT98-F1
#
_cell.length_a   1.000
_cell.length_b   1.000
_cell.length_c   1.000
_cell.angle_alpha   90.00
_cell.angle_beta   90.00
_cell.angle_gamma   90.00
#
_symmetry.space_group_name_H-M   'P 1'
#
loop_
_entity.id
_entity.type
_entity.pdbx_description
1 polymer ?
#
loop_
_entity_poly.entity_id
_entity_poly.type
_entity_poly.pdbx_seq_one_letter_code
_entity_poly.pdbx_strand_id
1 'polypeptide(L)'
;CCDALIAAGVARVVASMQDPNPQVAGRGLYRLQQAGIDVSHGLMMSEAEQLNKGFLKRMRTGFPYIQLKLGASLDGRTAMASGESQWITSPQARRDVQRQRAQSHAILTSSATVLADDPALTVRWSELDEQTQALYPQQNLRQPVRIVIDSQNRVTPEHRIVQQPGETWFARTQEDSSEWPETVRTLLIPEHKGHLDLVVLMMQLGKQQINSIWVEAGPTLAGALLQAGLVDE
;
A
#
# COMPACT_ATOMS: atom_id res chain seq x y z
N CYS A 1 7.37 -6.33 -25.88
CA CYS A 1 7.09 -4.89 -26.09
C CYS A 1 8.07 -4.23 -27.08
N CYS A 2 9.39 -4.27 -26.87
CA CYS A 2 10.35 -3.66 -27.83
C CYS A 2 10.16 -4.17 -29.26
N ASP A 3 9.98 -5.48 -29.46
CA ASP A 3 9.78 -6.05 -30.79
C ASP A 3 8.51 -5.54 -31.47
N ALA A 4 7.46 -5.22 -30.71
CA ALA A 4 6.24 -4.63 -31.25
C ALA A 4 6.46 -3.19 -31.75
N LEU A 5 7.25 -2.39 -31.03
CA LEU A 5 7.63 -1.05 -31.48
C LEU A 5 8.52 -1.10 -32.73
N ILE A 6 9.46 -2.05 -32.78
CA ILE A 6 10.32 -2.27 -33.94
C ILE A 6 9.48 -2.69 -35.15
N ALA A 7 8.58 -3.66 -34.97
CA ALA A 7 7.68 -4.13 -36.03
C ALA A 7 6.73 -3.02 -36.53
N ALA A 8 6.33 -2.09 -35.66
CA ALA A 8 5.52 -0.93 -36.02
C ALA A 8 6.30 0.13 -36.82
N GLY A 9 7.63 0.04 -36.90
CA GLY A 9 8.46 0.93 -37.72
C GLY A 9 8.55 2.37 -37.18
N VAL A 10 8.45 2.57 -35.86
CA VAL A 10 8.58 3.92 -35.28
C VAL A 10 10.00 4.44 -35.45
N ALA A 11 10.15 5.70 -35.86
CA ALA A 11 11.47 6.29 -36.09
C ALA A 11 12.14 6.83 -34.82
N ARG A 12 11.35 7.20 -33.80
CA ARG A 12 11.83 7.84 -32.58
C ARG A 12 11.02 7.44 -31.35
N VAL A 13 11.71 7.20 -30.23
CA VAL A 13 11.11 6.95 -28.92
C VAL A 13 11.73 7.86 -27.87
N VAL A 14 10.91 8.63 -27.17
CA VAL A 14 11.32 9.48 -26.05
C VAL A 14 10.73 8.90 -24.76
N ALA A 15 11.57 8.35 -23.90
CA ALA A 15 11.15 7.78 -22.62
C ALA A 15 11.33 8.80 -21.49
N SER A 16 10.42 8.84 -20.51
CA SER A 16 10.60 9.75 -19.38
C SER A 16 11.70 9.30 -18.43
N MET A 17 11.65 8.03 -18.00
CA MET A 17 12.64 7.42 -17.12
C MET A 17 13.09 6.06 -17.66
N GLN A 18 14.27 5.60 -17.20
CA GLN A 18 14.71 4.22 -17.43
C GLN A 18 14.06 3.28 -16.40
N ASP A 19 14.01 1.98 -16.72
CA ASP A 19 13.48 0.96 -15.81
C ASP A 19 14.30 0.92 -14.51
N PRO A 20 13.67 1.04 -13.32
CA PRO A 20 14.36 1.00 -12.04
C PRO A 20 14.82 -0.41 -11.64
N ASN A 21 14.30 -1.46 -12.27
CA ASN A 21 14.66 -2.83 -11.95
C ASN A 21 16.10 -3.11 -12.44
N PRO A 22 17.04 -3.37 -11.53
CA PRO A 22 18.44 -3.54 -11.87
C PRO A 22 18.71 -4.72 -12.83
N GLN A 23 17.78 -5.68 -12.92
CA GLN A 23 17.91 -6.84 -13.79
C GLN A 23 17.73 -6.51 -15.29
N VAL A 24 17.01 -5.42 -15.61
CA VAL A 24 16.62 -5.07 -16.98
C VAL A 24 16.91 -3.62 -17.37
N ALA A 25 17.35 -2.79 -16.42
CA ALA A 25 17.67 -1.38 -16.62
C ALA A 25 18.53 -1.13 -17.89
N GLY A 26 18.12 -0.17 -18.71
CA GLY A 26 18.83 0.28 -19.92
C GLY A 26 18.73 -0.64 -21.14
N ARG A 27 18.42 -1.93 -20.99
CA ARG A 27 18.42 -2.91 -22.11
C ARG A 27 17.37 -2.61 -23.17
N GLY A 28 16.20 -2.11 -22.75
CA GLY A 28 15.10 -1.80 -23.66
C GLY A 28 15.42 -0.68 -24.65
N LEU A 29 15.98 0.43 -24.16
CA LEU A 29 16.38 1.57 -25.00
C LEU A 29 17.52 1.16 -25.94
N TYR A 30 18.50 0.42 -25.45
CA TYR A 30 19.60 -0.09 -26.27
C TYR A 30 19.10 -1.00 -27.41
N ARG A 31 18.14 -1.89 -27.14
CA ARG A 31 17.54 -2.77 -28.16
C ARG A 31 16.84 -1.97 -29.26
N LEU A 32 16.11 -0.91 -28.90
CA LEU A 32 15.46 -0.02 -29.89
C LEU A 32 16.52 0.72 -30.73
N GLN A 33 17.57 1.22 -30.09
CA GLN A 33 18.68 1.87 -30.77
C GLN A 33 19.38 0.96 -31.78
N GLN A 34 19.60 -0.33 -31.44
CA GLN A 34 20.16 -1.31 -32.37
C GLN A 34 19.28 -1.58 -33.60
N ALA A 35 17.98 -1.37 -33.49
CA ALA A 35 17.04 -1.45 -34.61
C ALA A 35 16.99 -0.16 -35.46
N GLY A 36 17.86 0.82 -35.18
CA GLY A 36 17.94 2.08 -35.91
C GLY A 36 16.95 3.16 -35.44
N ILE A 37 16.27 2.94 -34.32
CA ILE A 37 15.32 3.90 -33.74
C ILE A 37 16.09 4.96 -32.94
N ASP A 38 15.80 6.24 -33.15
CA ASP A 38 16.35 7.32 -32.31
C ASP A 38 15.73 7.27 -30.90
N VAL A 39 16.56 7.23 -29.87
CA VAL A 39 16.12 7.09 -28.48
C VAL A 39 16.66 8.21 -27.60
N SER A 40 15.80 8.78 -26.77
CA SER A 40 16.20 9.70 -25.70
C SER A 40 15.45 9.39 -24.41
N HIS A 41 16.05 9.75 -23.27
CA HIS A 41 15.40 9.62 -21.98
C HIS A 41 15.69 10.78 -21.03
N GLY A 42 14.84 10.94 -20.00
CA GLY A 42 15.00 11.92 -18.94
C GLY A 42 14.07 13.12 -19.03
N LEU A 43 13.28 13.24 -20.09
CA LEU A 43 12.26 14.27 -20.21
C LEU A 43 11.15 14.06 -19.17
N MET A 44 10.88 15.06 -18.33
CA MET A 44 9.89 14.98 -17.24
C MET A 44 10.12 13.79 -16.29
N MET A 45 11.38 13.40 -16.08
CA MET A 45 11.73 12.25 -15.23
C MET A 45 11.19 12.41 -13.80
N SER A 46 11.20 13.64 -13.27
CA SER A 46 10.71 13.95 -11.91
C SER A 46 9.23 13.60 -11.75
N GLU A 47 8.41 13.95 -12.74
CA GLU A 47 6.98 13.66 -12.74
C GLU A 47 6.72 12.15 -12.87
N ALA A 48 7.51 11.44 -13.68
CA ALA A 48 7.44 9.97 -13.77
C ALA A 48 7.86 9.27 -12.47
N GLU A 49 8.84 9.83 -11.73
CA GLU A 49 9.22 9.36 -10.39
C GLU A 49 8.06 9.51 -9.40
N GLN A 50 7.38 10.67 -9.42
CA GLN A 50 6.23 10.92 -8.56
C GLN A 50 5.03 10.02 -8.88
N LEU A 51 4.85 9.64 -10.15
CA LEU A 51 3.73 8.78 -10.57
C LEU A 51 3.80 7.38 -9.94
N ASN A 52 5.01 6.85 -9.72
CA ASN A 52 5.22 5.45 -9.35
C ASN A 52 6.04 5.25 -8.07
N LYS A 53 5.97 6.20 -7.10
CA LYS A 53 6.77 6.19 -5.85
C LYS A 53 6.91 4.80 -5.22
N GLY A 54 5.78 4.10 -5.01
CA GLY A 54 5.75 2.77 -4.40
C GLY A 54 6.48 1.69 -5.20
N PHE A 55 6.19 1.62 -6.50
CA PHE A 55 6.84 0.64 -7.38
C PHE A 55 8.35 0.91 -7.48
N LEU A 56 8.73 2.17 -7.68
CA LEU A 56 10.12 2.58 -7.82
C LEU A 56 10.92 2.30 -6.54
N LYS A 57 10.37 2.64 -5.37
CA LYS A 57 11.00 2.33 -4.07
C LYS A 57 11.19 0.82 -3.93
N ARG A 58 10.15 0.02 -4.17
CA ARG A 58 10.23 -1.45 -4.06
C ARG A 58 11.31 -2.04 -4.96
N MET A 59 11.41 -1.59 -6.22
CA MET A 59 12.43 -2.09 -7.13
C MET A 59 13.85 -1.72 -6.69
N ARG A 60 14.03 -0.56 -6.04
CA ARG A 60 15.35 -0.05 -5.60
C ARG A 60 15.80 -0.61 -4.26
N THR A 61 14.88 -0.80 -3.31
CA THR A 61 15.21 -1.09 -1.91
C THR A 61 14.65 -2.43 -1.42
N GLY A 62 13.66 -2.99 -2.12
CA GLY A 62 12.91 -4.15 -1.65
C GLY A 62 11.82 -3.81 -0.63
N PHE A 63 11.59 -2.54 -0.30
CA PHE A 63 10.56 -2.10 0.64
C PHE A 63 9.39 -1.39 -0.08
N PRO A 64 8.14 -1.58 0.39
CA PRO A 64 7.01 -0.76 -0.05
C PRO A 64 7.18 0.70 0.37
N TYR A 65 6.49 1.62 -0.32
CA TYR A 65 6.33 3.01 0.12
C TYR A 65 5.20 3.11 1.15
N ILE A 66 5.49 3.65 2.33
CA ILE A 66 4.62 3.64 3.50
C ILE A 66 4.15 5.07 3.78
N GLN A 67 2.84 5.26 3.72
CA GLN A 67 2.15 6.50 4.06
C GLN A 67 1.44 6.32 5.40
N LEU A 68 1.78 7.14 6.39
CA LEU A 68 1.17 7.11 7.71
C LEU A 68 0.10 8.20 7.84
N LYS A 69 -1.18 7.79 7.86
CA LYS A 69 -2.26 8.73 8.11
C LYS A 69 -2.44 8.97 9.60
N LEU A 70 -2.38 10.24 9.99
CA LEU A 70 -2.72 10.71 11.33
C LEU A 70 -3.90 11.68 11.27
N GLY A 71 -4.90 11.47 12.13
CA GLY A 71 -5.96 12.43 12.38
C GLY A 71 -5.83 12.94 13.82
N ALA A 72 -5.81 14.25 14.00
CA ALA A 72 -5.66 14.87 15.32
C ALA A 72 -6.58 16.08 15.48
N SER A 73 -6.97 16.37 16.72
CA SER A 73 -7.52 17.67 17.12
C SER A 73 -6.43 18.74 17.17
N LEU A 74 -6.83 20.01 17.32
CA LEU A 74 -5.91 21.15 17.37
C LEU A 74 -4.91 21.07 18.54
N ASP A 75 -5.28 20.43 19.64
CA ASP A 75 -4.42 20.17 20.79
C ASP A 75 -3.60 18.86 20.66
N GLY A 76 -3.59 18.25 19.47
CA GLY A 76 -2.74 17.11 19.12
C GLY A 76 -3.27 15.74 19.57
N ARG A 77 -4.53 15.64 20.03
CA ARG A 77 -5.12 14.37 20.45
C ARG A 77 -5.67 13.59 19.27
N THR A 78 -5.45 12.28 19.28
CA THR A 78 -5.88 11.37 18.20
C THR A 78 -7.11 10.54 18.55
N ALA A 79 -7.60 10.63 19.79
CA ALA A 79 -8.84 10.03 20.28
C ALA A 79 -9.44 10.94 21.37
N MET A 80 -10.77 10.85 21.56
CA MET A 80 -11.40 11.53 22.69
C MET A 80 -10.95 10.89 24.02
N ALA A 81 -11.06 11.64 25.13
CA ALA A 81 -10.75 11.11 26.46
C ALA A 81 -11.64 9.91 26.85
N SER A 82 -12.81 9.77 26.19
CA SER A 82 -13.72 8.63 26.29
C SER A 82 -13.23 7.37 25.56
N GLY A 83 -12.14 7.45 24.79
CA GLY A 83 -11.66 6.38 23.91
C GLY A 83 -12.36 6.34 22.54
N GLU A 84 -13.42 7.12 22.35
CA GLU A 84 -14.13 7.19 21.08
C GLU A 84 -13.29 7.96 20.05
N SER A 85 -13.01 7.31 18.92
CA SER A 85 -12.15 7.79 17.85
C SER A 85 -12.93 8.15 16.58
N GLN A 86 -14.26 7.94 16.60
CA GLN A 86 -15.09 8.11 15.42
C GLN A 86 -15.34 9.59 15.10
N TRP A 87 -14.80 9.96 13.95
CA TRP A 87 -15.09 11.18 13.18
C TRP A 87 -14.63 12.50 13.79
N ILE A 88 -13.42 12.51 14.35
CA ILE A 88 -12.68 13.77 14.65
C ILE A 88 -12.58 14.65 13.38
N THR A 89 -12.44 14.04 12.21
CA THR A 89 -12.31 14.73 10.93
C THR A 89 -13.63 14.83 10.16
N SER A 90 -13.75 15.88 9.34
CA SER A 90 -14.94 16.20 8.55
C SER A 90 -15.30 15.15 7.47
N PRO A 91 -16.52 15.19 6.90
CA PRO A 91 -16.88 14.35 5.76
C PRO A 91 -15.96 14.50 4.55
N GLN A 92 -15.46 15.72 4.28
CA GLN A 92 -14.53 16.00 3.18
C GLN A 92 -13.20 15.27 3.39
N ALA A 93 -12.67 15.30 4.62
CA ALA A 93 -11.46 14.56 4.96
C ALA A 93 -11.65 13.04 4.82
N ARG A 94 -12.84 12.52 5.15
CA ARG A 94 -13.14 11.07 4.96
C ARG A 94 -13.22 10.69 3.48
N ARG A 95 -13.75 11.56 2.62
CA ARG A 95 -13.73 11.38 1.15
C ARG A 95 -12.30 11.38 0.61
N ASP A 96 -11.43 12.26 1.12
CA ASP A 96 -10.02 12.26 0.74
C ASP A 96 -9.30 10.95 1.14
N VAL A 97 -9.55 10.46 2.35
CA VAL A 97 -9.04 9.14 2.79
C VAL A 97 -9.51 8.02 1.87
N GLN A 98 -10.76 8.04 1.39
CA GLN A 98 -11.25 7.05 0.42
C GLN A 98 -10.46 7.06 -0.88
N ARG A 99 -10.09 8.25 -1.37
CA ARG A 99 -9.24 8.39 -2.55
C ARG A 99 -7.84 7.82 -2.31
N GLN A 100 -7.24 8.10 -1.16
CA GLN A 100 -5.91 7.58 -0.82
C GLN A 100 -5.90 6.05 -0.65
N ARG A 101 -6.93 5.49 -0.01
CA ARG A 101 -7.13 4.03 0.07
C ARG A 101 -7.24 3.40 -1.32
N ALA A 102 -7.97 4.03 -2.24
CA ALA A 102 -8.17 3.51 -3.59
C ALA A 102 -6.87 3.43 -4.40
N GLN A 103 -5.95 4.37 -4.18
CA GLN A 103 -4.64 4.41 -4.85
C GLN A 103 -3.60 3.48 -4.23
N SER A 104 -3.81 3.07 -2.98
CA SER A 104 -2.84 2.28 -2.21
C SER A 104 -2.93 0.79 -2.57
N HIS A 105 -1.78 0.11 -2.68
CA HIS A 105 -1.80 -1.34 -2.91
C HIS A 105 -2.43 -2.06 -1.71
N ALA A 106 -2.00 -1.71 -0.50
CA ALA A 106 -2.48 -2.26 0.75
C ALA A 106 -2.85 -1.19 1.79
N ILE A 107 -3.72 -1.56 2.73
CA ILE A 107 -4.00 -0.82 3.97
C ILE A 107 -3.42 -1.62 5.13
N LEU A 108 -2.65 -0.98 6.01
CA LEU A 108 -2.08 -1.61 7.20
C LEU A 108 -2.77 -1.10 8.46
N THR A 109 -3.13 -2.01 9.36
CA THR A 109 -3.66 -1.67 10.68
C THR A 109 -3.13 -2.59 11.78
N SER A 110 -3.51 -2.29 13.01
CA SER A 110 -3.19 -3.11 14.19
C SER A 110 -4.42 -3.91 14.63
N SER A 111 -4.19 -5.09 15.22
CA SER A 111 -5.23 -5.84 15.92
C SER A 111 -5.95 -5.01 16.98
N ALA A 112 -5.25 -4.11 17.69
CA ALA A 112 -5.87 -3.22 18.67
C ALA A 112 -6.96 -2.33 18.05
N THR A 113 -6.70 -1.77 16.86
CA THR A 113 -7.71 -1.01 16.10
C THR A 113 -8.85 -1.91 15.64
N VAL A 114 -8.55 -3.12 15.18
CA VAL A 114 -9.60 -4.08 14.74
C VAL A 114 -10.53 -4.46 15.88
N LEU A 115 -9.97 -4.77 17.05
CA LEU A 115 -10.72 -5.15 18.24
C LEU A 115 -11.56 -4.01 18.81
N ALA A 116 -11.07 -2.77 18.73
CA ALA A 116 -11.76 -1.60 19.26
C ALA A 116 -12.90 -1.11 18.34
N ASP A 117 -12.66 -1.10 17.02
CA ASP A 117 -13.53 -0.40 16.07
C ASP A 117 -14.27 -1.32 15.09
N ASP A 118 -13.93 -2.61 15.05
CA ASP A 118 -14.41 -3.62 14.08
C ASP A 118 -14.54 -3.07 12.63
N PRO A 119 -13.46 -2.49 12.06
CA PRO A 119 -13.54 -1.77 10.81
C PRO A 119 -13.53 -2.72 9.60
N ALA A 120 -14.24 -2.35 8.53
CA ALA A 120 -14.17 -3.06 7.26
C ALA A 120 -12.83 -2.81 6.51
N LEU A 121 -12.24 -1.62 6.67
CA LEU A 121 -11.06 -1.12 5.95
C LEU A 121 -11.11 -1.31 4.43
N THR A 122 -12.27 -1.04 3.82
CA THR A 122 -12.49 -1.08 2.38
C THR A 122 -12.51 0.31 1.75
N VAL A 123 -12.38 0.32 0.43
CA VAL A 123 -12.75 1.45 -0.43
C VAL A 123 -14.25 1.39 -0.69
N ARG A 124 -14.95 2.48 -0.39
CA ARG A 124 -16.37 2.66 -0.65
C ARG A 124 -16.52 3.56 -1.88
N TRP A 125 -16.78 2.94 -3.03
CA TRP A 125 -16.81 3.64 -4.31
C TRP A 125 -17.76 4.84 -4.33
N SER A 126 -18.93 4.72 -3.69
CA SER A 126 -19.91 5.80 -3.57
C SER A 126 -19.41 7.03 -2.80
N GLU A 127 -18.37 6.88 -1.98
CA GLU A 127 -17.77 8.00 -1.24
C GLU A 127 -16.65 8.70 -2.02
N LEU A 128 -16.18 8.16 -3.14
CA LEU A 128 -15.18 8.81 -4.01
C LEU A 128 -15.75 10.08 -4.66
N ASP A 129 -14.88 11.02 -5.03
CA ASP A 129 -15.28 12.20 -5.80
C ASP A 129 -15.71 11.88 -7.24
N GLU A 130 -16.50 12.77 -7.84
CA GLU A 130 -17.07 12.57 -9.18
C GLU A 130 -15.98 12.37 -10.25
N GLN A 131 -14.85 13.08 -10.12
CA GLN A 131 -13.72 12.95 -11.05
C GLN A 131 -13.10 11.57 -10.97
N THR A 132 -12.93 11.04 -9.76
CA THR A 132 -12.41 9.70 -9.51
C THR A 132 -13.40 8.64 -10.00
N GLN A 133 -14.70 8.79 -9.74
CA GLN A 133 -15.74 7.87 -10.21
C GLN A 133 -15.81 7.81 -11.74
N ALA A 134 -15.58 8.93 -12.43
CA ALA A 134 -15.55 8.98 -13.89
C ALA A 134 -14.37 8.20 -14.49
N LEU A 135 -13.21 8.20 -13.83
CA LEU A 135 -12.02 7.46 -14.26
C LEU A 135 -12.00 6.00 -13.77
N TYR A 136 -12.73 5.70 -12.70
CA TYR A 136 -12.69 4.42 -12.03
C TYR A 136 -14.09 3.81 -11.92
N PRO A 137 -14.56 3.08 -12.95
CA PRO A 137 -15.88 2.47 -12.95
C PRO A 137 -16.07 1.49 -11.78
N GLN A 138 -17.26 1.46 -11.18
CA GLN A 138 -17.55 0.67 -9.99
C GLN A 138 -17.26 -0.83 -10.17
N GLN A 139 -17.52 -1.39 -11.35
CA GLN A 139 -17.25 -2.79 -11.66
C GLN A 139 -15.76 -3.14 -11.71
N ASN A 140 -14.88 -2.14 -11.85
CA ASN A 140 -13.43 -2.29 -11.80
C ASN A 140 -12.87 -2.03 -10.40
N LEU A 141 -13.73 -1.79 -9.40
CA LEU A 141 -13.30 -1.52 -8.03
C LEU A 141 -12.47 -2.68 -7.50
N ARG A 142 -11.22 -2.37 -7.19
CA ARG A 142 -10.23 -3.26 -6.59
C ARG A 142 -10.09 -2.85 -5.15
N GLN A 143 -10.33 -3.78 -4.24
CA GLN A 143 -10.07 -3.56 -2.83
C GLN A 143 -8.55 -3.63 -2.57
N PRO A 144 -7.99 -2.71 -1.77
CA PRO A 144 -6.63 -2.85 -1.28
C PRO A 144 -6.51 -4.10 -0.40
N VAL A 145 -5.34 -4.73 -0.44
CA VAL A 145 -5.01 -5.83 0.48
C VAL A 145 -5.05 -5.26 1.89
N ARG A 146 -5.80 -5.87 2.80
CA ARG A 146 -5.85 -5.43 4.20
C ARG A 146 -4.81 -6.21 4.98
N ILE A 147 -3.88 -5.52 5.63
CA ILE A 147 -2.80 -6.13 6.41
C ILE A 147 -3.05 -5.80 7.87
N VAL A 148 -3.08 -6.82 8.72
CA VAL A 148 -3.36 -6.68 10.16
C VAL A 148 -2.19 -7.24 10.96
N ILE A 149 -1.59 -6.42 11.82
CA ILE A 149 -0.57 -6.87 12.76
C ILE A 149 -1.25 -7.44 14.01
N ASP A 150 -1.09 -8.73 14.24
CA ASP A 150 -1.71 -9.45 15.35
C ASP A 150 -0.80 -10.55 15.89
N SER A 151 0.24 -10.15 16.63
CA SER A 151 1.22 -11.11 17.20
C SER A 151 0.61 -12.08 18.22
N GLN A 152 -0.61 -11.85 18.70
CA GLN A 152 -1.25 -12.65 19.74
C GLN A 152 -2.49 -13.42 19.24
N ASN A 153 -2.75 -13.44 17.93
CA ASN A 153 -3.91 -14.11 17.32
C ASN A 153 -5.24 -13.76 18.00
N ARG A 154 -5.47 -12.48 18.28
CA ARG A 154 -6.65 -11.97 18.99
C ARG A 154 -7.82 -11.67 18.06
N VAL A 155 -7.55 -11.29 16.82
CA VAL A 155 -8.60 -11.07 15.83
C VAL A 155 -9.21 -12.40 15.46
N THR A 156 -10.54 -12.45 15.37
CA THR A 156 -11.32 -13.67 15.12
C THR A 156 -11.99 -13.65 13.74
N PRO A 157 -12.43 -14.81 13.21
CA PRO A 157 -13.12 -14.90 11.92
C PRO A 157 -14.44 -14.11 11.82
N GLU A 158 -15.04 -13.75 12.96
CA GLU A 158 -16.29 -12.98 13.02
C GLU A 158 -16.09 -11.48 12.79
N HIS A 159 -14.85 -10.98 12.84
CA HIS A 159 -14.57 -9.56 12.62
C HIS A 159 -14.85 -9.15 11.17
N ARG A 160 -15.41 -7.95 10.99
CA ARG A 160 -15.85 -7.46 9.68
C ARG A 160 -14.73 -7.39 8.66
N ILE A 161 -13.50 -7.12 9.12
CA ILE A 161 -12.32 -6.97 8.25
C ILE A 161 -12.02 -8.22 7.40
N VAL A 162 -12.42 -9.43 7.83
CA VAL A 162 -12.20 -10.66 7.04
C VAL A 162 -13.40 -11.07 6.20
N GLN A 163 -14.54 -10.40 6.35
CA GLN A 163 -15.78 -10.70 5.63
C GLN A 163 -15.99 -9.86 4.37
N GLN A 164 -15.10 -8.89 4.08
CA GLN A 164 -15.22 -8.03 2.89
C GLN A 164 -14.50 -8.65 1.68
N PRO A 165 -14.93 -8.31 0.45
CA PRO A 165 -14.23 -8.71 -0.76
C PRO A 165 -12.77 -8.26 -0.78
N GLY A 166 -11.93 -9.06 -1.46
CA GLY A 166 -10.48 -8.88 -1.50
C GLY A 166 -9.78 -9.70 -0.41
N GLU A 167 -8.45 -9.61 -0.37
CA GLU A 167 -7.63 -10.37 0.58
C GLU A 167 -7.46 -9.62 1.92
N THR A 168 -7.30 -10.40 2.99
CA THR A 168 -6.84 -9.91 4.29
C THR A 168 -5.66 -10.76 4.76
N TRP A 169 -4.53 -10.12 5.04
CA TRP A 169 -3.28 -10.76 5.44
C TRP A 169 -2.97 -10.45 6.90
N PHE A 170 -2.80 -11.48 7.73
CA PHE A 170 -2.36 -11.32 9.10
C PHE A 170 -0.85 -11.44 9.20
N ALA A 171 -0.19 -10.46 9.83
CA ALA A 171 1.19 -10.56 10.26
C ALA A 171 1.22 -11.08 11.70
N ARG A 172 1.73 -12.30 11.89
CA ARG A 172 1.68 -13.05 13.16
C ARG A 172 3.07 -13.57 13.53
N THR A 173 3.29 -13.82 14.81
CA THR A 173 4.55 -14.41 15.31
C THR A 173 4.47 -15.93 15.44
N GLN A 174 3.26 -16.48 15.43
CA GLN A 174 2.96 -17.91 15.50
C GLN A 174 1.75 -18.25 14.62
N GLU A 175 1.62 -19.52 14.25
CA GLU A 175 0.44 -19.99 13.51
C GLU A 175 -0.83 -19.86 14.36
N ASP A 176 -1.95 -19.71 13.66
CA ASP A 176 -3.28 -19.73 14.22
C ASP A 176 -3.98 -20.99 13.72
N SER A 177 -4.68 -21.67 14.63
CA SER A 177 -5.36 -22.94 14.35
C SER A 177 -6.83 -22.75 13.97
N SER A 178 -7.33 -21.51 14.02
CA SER A 178 -8.71 -21.18 13.66
C SER A 178 -8.97 -21.39 12.16
N GLU A 179 -10.20 -21.73 11.81
CA GLU A 179 -10.64 -21.79 10.41
C GLU A 179 -10.94 -20.37 9.89
N TRP A 180 -10.34 -20.01 8.77
CA TRP A 180 -10.50 -18.70 8.12
C TRP A 180 -11.06 -18.84 6.70
N PRO A 181 -11.73 -17.80 6.17
CA PRO A 181 -12.07 -17.75 4.75
C PRO A 181 -10.83 -17.91 3.84
N GLU A 182 -11.01 -18.47 2.64
CA GLU A 182 -9.91 -18.70 1.68
C GLU A 182 -9.17 -17.43 1.25
N THR A 183 -9.81 -16.26 1.38
CA THR A 183 -9.24 -14.94 1.08
C THR A 183 -8.32 -14.41 2.19
N VAL A 184 -8.24 -15.12 3.32
CA VAL A 184 -7.38 -14.77 4.45
C VAL A 184 -6.07 -15.54 4.37
N ARG A 185 -4.96 -14.84 4.59
CA ARG A 185 -3.62 -15.43 4.61
C ARG A 185 -2.85 -14.98 5.83
N THR A 186 -1.88 -15.78 6.26
CA THR A 186 -0.98 -15.44 7.37
C THR A 186 0.45 -15.33 6.85
N LEU A 187 1.15 -14.29 7.30
CA LEU A 187 2.59 -14.12 7.17
C LEU A 187 3.21 -14.29 8.55
N LEU A 188 4.04 -15.32 8.70
CA LEU A 188 4.85 -15.52 9.91
C LEU A 188 6.05 -14.58 9.89
N ILE A 189 6.11 -13.70 10.87
CA ILE A 189 7.17 -12.71 11.05
C ILE A 189 7.86 -12.97 12.39
N PRO A 190 9.21 -13.01 12.44
CA PRO A 190 9.93 -13.23 13.68
C PRO A 190 9.68 -12.10 14.68
N GLU A 191 9.92 -12.43 15.95
CA GLU A 191 9.98 -11.43 17.00
C GLU A 191 11.36 -10.79 17.10
N HIS A 192 11.37 -9.50 17.42
CA HIS A 192 12.54 -8.74 17.79
C HIS A 192 12.23 -7.93 19.05
N LYS A 193 12.98 -8.16 20.13
CA LYS A 193 12.78 -7.54 21.45
C LYS A 193 11.36 -7.70 22.01
N GLY A 194 10.75 -8.88 21.83
CA GLY A 194 9.42 -9.21 22.36
C GLY A 194 8.24 -8.66 21.57
N HIS A 195 8.48 -8.12 20.37
CA HIS A 195 7.45 -7.63 19.46
C HIS A 195 7.70 -8.13 18.05
N LEU A 196 6.66 -8.17 17.21
CA LEU A 196 6.78 -8.51 15.79
C LEU A 196 7.75 -7.55 15.09
N ASP A 197 8.72 -8.10 14.34
CA ASP A 197 9.73 -7.30 13.64
C ASP A 197 9.12 -6.57 12.44
N LEU A 198 8.87 -5.27 12.60
CA LEU A 198 8.28 -4.43 11.54
C LEU A 198 9.17 -4.30 10.31
N VAL A 199 10.50 -4.32 10.46
CA VAL A 199 11.42 -4.20 9.33
C VAL A 199 11.31 -5.46 8.47
N VAL A 200 11.34 -6.63 9.11
CA VAL A 200 11.17 -7.91 8.42
C VAL A 200 9.79 -8.01 7.77
N LEU A 201 8.73 -7.53 8.43
CA LEU A 201 7.40 -7.45 7.83
C LEU A 201 7.42 -6.65 6.52
N MET A 202 7.99 -5.44 6.52
CA MET A 202 8.03 -4.61 5.30
C MET A 202 8.86 -5.26 4.18
N MET A 203 9.96 -5.93 4.53
CA MET A 203 10.74 -6.72 3.55
C MET A 203 9.93 -7.87 2.96
N GLN A 204 9.17 -8.60 3.79
CA GLN A 204 8.33 -9.69 3.32
C GLN A 204 7.20 -9.18 2.41
N LEU A 205 6.56 -8.06 2.77
CA LEU A 205 5.53 -7.44 1.94
C LEU A 205 6.10 -6.96 0.59
N GLY A 206 7.33 -6.45 0.57
CA GLY A 206 8.03 -6.12 -0.68
C GLY A 206 8.29 -7.35 -1.56
N LYS A 207 8.66 -8.50 -0.96
CA LYS A 207 8.78 -9.78 -1.68
C LYS A 207 7.44 -10.27 -2.23
N GLN A 208 6.35 -10.04 -1.49
CA GLN A 208 4.97 -10.29 -1.94
C GLN A 208 4.45 -9.20 -2.92
N GLN A 209 5.34 -8.35 -3.43
CA GLN A 209 5.06 -7.35 -4.45
C GLN A 209 4.14 -6.20 -4.05
N ILE A 210 3.96 -5.95 -2.75
CA ILE A 210 3.24 -4.78 -2.26
C ILE A 210 4.06 -3.52 -2.59
N ASN A 211 3.49 -2.63 -3.40
CA ASN A 211 4.17 -1.40 -3.84
C ASN A 211 4.03 -0.27 -2.81
N SER A 212 2.83 -0.09 -2.26
CA SER A 212 2.51 0.99 -1.33
C SER A 212 1.58 0.52 -0.22
N ILE A 213 1.75 1.09 0.97
CA ILE A 213 0.99 0.79 2.17
C ILE A 213 0.44 2.10 2.74
N TRP A 214 -0.87 2.16 2.90
CA TRP A 214 -1.56 3.21 3.63
C TRP A 214 -1.85 2.75 5.05
N VAL A 215 -1.24 3.39 6.04
CA VAL A 215 -1.35 2.97 7.44
C VAL A 215 -2.50 3.72 8.12
N GLU A 216 -3.45 2.96 8.64
CA GLU A 216 -4.51 3.44 9.51
C GLU A 216 -4.47 2.67 10.83
N ALA A 217 -3.86 3.29 11.83
CA ALA A 217 -3.65 2.65 13.11
C ALA A 217 -3.70 3.64 14.27
N GLY A 218 -3.81 3.09 15.49
CA GLY A 218 -3.67 3.84 16.72
C GLY A 218 -2.24 4.35 16.97
N PRO A 219 -2.06 5.15 18.04
CA PRO A 219 -0.81 5.84 18.34
C PRO A 219 0.39 4.90 18.54
N THR A 220 0.17 3.69 19.08
CA THR A 220 1.24 2.73 19.34
C THR A 220 1.92 2.26 18.06
N LEU A 221 1.15 1.82 17.05
CA LEU A 221 1.74 1.35 15.79
C LEU A 221 2.32 2.51 14.98
N ALA A 222 1.66 3.67 14.97
CA ALA A 222 2.19 4.89 14.35
C ALA A 222 3.57 5.26 14.92
N GLY A 223 3.71 5.28 16.25
CA GLY A 223 4.97 5.55 16.94
C GLY A 223 6.05 4.51 16.62
N ALA A 224 5.70 3.23 16.59
CA ALA A 224 6.64 2.16 16.28
C ALA A 224 7.20 2.26 14.84
N LEU A 225 6.35 2.58 13.86
CA LEU A 225 6.77 2.78 12.46
C LEU A 225 7.70 4.00 12.30
N LEU A 226 7.36 5.11 12.96
CA LEU A 226 8.19 6.32 12.96
C LEU A 226 9.55 6.06 13.62
N GLN A 227 9.57 5.41 14.79
CA GLN A 227 10.80 5.10 15.52
C GLN A 227 11.70 4.11 14.75
N ALA A 228 11.11 3.20 13.98
CA ALA A 228 11.82 2.29 13.10
C ALA A 228 12.32 2.94 11.79
N GLY A 229 11.97 4.21 11.53
CA GLY A 229 12.37 4.91 10.30
C GLY A 229 11.75 4.33 9.04
N LEU A 230 10.55 3.75 9.13
CA LEU A 230 9.89 3.04 8.03
C LEU A 230 8.92 3.92 7.22
N VAL A 231 8.46 5.03 7.80
CA VAL A 231 7.49 5.95 7.18
C VAL A 231 8.17 6.82 6.13
N ASP A 232 7.63 6.87 4.92
CA ASP A 232 8.11 7.76 3.85
C ASP A 232 7.35 9.09 3.81
N GLU A 233 6.06 9.08 4.19
CA GLU A 233 5.15 10.23 4.18
C GLU A 233 4.12 10.17 5.31
#